data_AF-A0A2G6N3Z1-F1
#
_entry.id   AF-A0A2G6N3Z1-F1
#
_cell.length_a   1.000
_cell.length_b   1.000
_cell.length_c   1.000
_cell.angle_alpha   90.00
_cell.angle_beta   90.00
_cell.angle_gamma   90.00
#
_symmetry.space_group_name_H-M   'P 1'
#
loop_
_entity.id
_entity.type
_entity.pdbx_description
1 polymer ?
#
loop_
_entity_poly.entity_id
_entity_poly.type
_entity_poly.pdbx_seq_one_letter_code
_entity_poly.pdbx_strand_id
1 'polypeptide(L)'
;MYAISVPQIQILFVAIRDFFHHHADMRGQAEVKSGNGRNRITIIHWLAWLSIWWVAAVFSYMFIAASRTDHADDVMQAGLKTVMKSADQAGLPLLERDVQALTRLMQHAAKQKGVLSCAIIDHKNKIIAFSDPEPLLSIPFTSVRYKDGVAYWHHRYAGTPAICFATEITYAGTKIGQVFLAMDADSSNGLVTVFLVLAFVSLLVIVITLLIIEFHGVRPLKTAVSNQIHRWIGGATDRSDGRDVICPLCGQNKPLGRSVMTPPRSDRHARVGQATAQNGSTQTAFSQGIDLRELSRRDDLGWLRKQIIHRCADIIKTLAGD
;
A
#
# COMPACT_ATOMS: atom_id res chain seq x y z
N MET A 1 -24.90 6.91 -12.27
CA MET A 1 -24.86 6.78 -10.80
C MET A 1 -24.68 5.30 -10.44
N TYR A 2 -23.43 4.84 -10.34
CA TYR A 2 -23.15 3.70 -9.48
C TYR A 2 -23.28 4.27 -8.07
N ALA A 3 -24.44 4.11 -7.46
CA ALA A 3 -24.52 4.23 -6.02
C ALA A 3 -23.51 3.22 -5.50
N ILE A 4 -22.36 3.70 -5.02
CA ILE A 4 -21.57 2.93 -4.07
C ILE A 4 -22.54 2.75 -2.92
N SER A 5 -23.25 1.64 -2.96
CA SER A 5 -24.28 1.34 -2.00
C SER A 5 -23.61 1.38 -0.64
N VAL A 6 -24.24 2.05 0.32
CA VAL A 6 -23.84 2.07 1.74
C VAL A 6 -23.25 0.73 2.23
N PRO A 7 -23.72 -0.47 1.80
CA PRO A 7 -23.06 -1.73 2.14
C PRO A 7 -21.59 -1.87 1.68
N GLN A 8 -21.14 -1.32 0.55
CA GLN A 8 -19.73 -1.45 0.15
C GLN A 8 -18.78 -0.69 1.08
N ILE A 9 -19.20 0.46 1.59
CA ILE A 9 -18.42 1.22 2.59
C ILE A 9 -18.43 0.45 3.92
N GLN A 10 -19.55 -0.15 4.31
CA GLN A 10 -19.60 -0.99 5.52
C GLN A 10 -18.71 -2.24 5.40
N ILE A 11 -18.68 -2.90 4.24
CA ILE A 11 -17.80 -4.06 4.01
C ILE A 11 -16.33 -3.64 4.12
N LEU A 12 -15.94 -2.48 3.57
CA LEU A 12 -14.59 -1.96 3.70
C LEU A 12 -14.25 -1.65 5.16
N PHE A 13 -15.18 -1.06 5.92
CA PHE A 13 -14.99 -0.78 7.35
C PHE A 13 -14.88 -2.05 8.19
N VAL A 14 -15.70 -3.07 7.91
CA VAL A 14 -15.63 -4.37 8.59
C VAL A 14 -14.32 -5.07 8.27
N ALA A 15 -13.89 -5.07 7.00
CA ALA A 15 -12.62 -5.66 6.60
C ALA A 15 -11.42 -4.95 7.24
N ILE A 16 -11.42 -3.62 7.30
CA ILE A 16 -10.37 -2.85 7.98
C ILE A 16 -10.39 -3.13 9.48
N ARG A 17 -11.56 -3.13 10.13
CA ARG A 17 -11.70 -3.45 11.55
C ARG A 17 -11.19 -4.85 11.86
N ASP A 18 -11.61 -5.84 11.08
CA ASP A 18 -11.24 -7.24 11.30
C ASP A 18 -9.75 -7.47 11.01
N PHE A 19 -9.18 -6.77 10.01
CA PHE A 19 -7.74 -6.75 9.78
C PHE A 19 -6.96 -6.19 10.99
N PHE A 20 -7.41 -5.06 11.56
CA PHE A 20 -6.82 -4.51 12.78
C PHE A 20 -6.99 -5.42 13.99
N HIS A 21 -8.16 -6.07 14.13
CA HIS A 21 -8.44 -6.96 15.24
C HIS A 21 -7.58 -8.23 15.17
N HIS A 22 -7.37 -8.78 13.96
CA HIS A 22 -6.55 -9.96 13.76
C HIS A 22 -5.05 -9.66 13.97
N HIS A 23 -4.59 -8.47 13.57
CA HIS A 23 -3.23 -8.02 13.85
C HIS A 23 -2.98 -7.66 15.32
N ALA A 24 -4.01 -7.21 16.04
CA ALA A 24 -3.92 -6.97 17.49
C ALA A 24 -3.74 -8.29 18.26
N ASP A 25 -4.43 -9.35 17.83
CA ASP A 25 -4.36 -10.67 18.49
C ASP A 25 -3.00 -11.36 18.25
N MET A 26 -2.46 -11.22 17.04
CA MET A 26 -1.10 -11.68 16.71
C MET A 26 0.00 -10.98 17.52
N ARG A 27 -0.23 -9.77 18.05
CA ARG A 27 0.71 -9.09 18.95
C ARG A 27 0.75 -9.71 20.35
N GLY A 28 -0.38 -10.23 20.85
CA GLY A 28 -0.44 -10.85 22.17
C GLY A 28 0.48 -12.07 22.29
N GLN A 29 0.67 -12.82 21.20
CA GLN A 29 1.56 -13.99 21.18
C GLN A 29 3.04 -13.64 20.96
N ALA A 30 3.35 -12.49 20.35
CA ALA A 30 4.73 -12.04 20.13
C ALA A 30 5.36 -11.37 21.37
N GLU A 31 4.55 -10.91 22.33
CA GLU A 31 5.03 -10.18 23.52
C GLU A 31 5.72 -11.06 24.58
N VAL A 32 5.56 -12.39 24.55
CA VAL A 32 6.15 -13.25 25.58
C VAL A 32 7.66 -13.53 25.36
N LYS A 33 8.26 -13.11 24.23
CA LYS A 33 9.65 -13.51 23.89
C LYS A 33 10.66 -12.43 23.51
N SER A 34 10.32 -11.14 23.45
CA SER A 34 11.28 -10.13 22.98
C SER A 34 11.38 -8.91 23.89
N GLY A 35 12.32 -8.96 24.83
CA GLY A 35 12.74 -7.83 25.67
C GLY A 35 13.56 -6.79 24.89
N ASN A 36 12.96 -6.12 23.89
CA ASN A 36 13.61 -5.04 23.17
C ASN A 36 12.67 -3.82 23.02
N GLY A 37 12.67 -2.96 24.04
CA GLY A 37 11.79 -1.77 24.15
C GLY A 37 11.95 -0.73 23.04
N ARG A 38 12.98 -0.80 22.19
CA ARG A 38 13.19 0.15 21.08
C ARG A 38 12.20 -0.02 19.92
N ASN A 39 11.66 -1.22 19.69
CA ASN A 39 10.74 -1.46 18.56
C ASN A 39 9.29 -1.06 18.85
N ARG A 40 8.92 -0.87 20.12
CA ARG A 40 7.55 -0.49 20.53
C ARG A 40 7.23 0.97 20.21
N ILE A 41 8.24 1.86 20.28
CA ILE A 41 8.06 3.31 20.08
C ILE A 41 7.80 3.64 18.61
N THR A 42 8.41 2.91 17.66
CA THR A 42 8.23 3.18 16.23
C THR A 42 6.82 2.85 15.76
N ILE A 43 6.26 1.71 16.19
CA ILE A 43 4.91 1.25 15.83
C ILE A 43 3.81 2.23 16.25
N ILE A 44 3.92 2.83 17.44
CA ILE A 44 2.92 3.78 17.94
C ILE A 44 2.90 5.06 17.10
N HIS A 45 4.07 5.57 16.71
CA HIS A 45 4.15 6.73 15.81
C HIS A 45 3.53 6.43 14.44
N TRP A 46 3.68 5.20 13.92
CA TRP A 46 3.05 4.79 12.65
C TRP A 46 1.52 4.75 12.73
N LEU A 47 0.97 4.19 13.80
CA LEU A 47 -0.47 4.17 14.03
C LEU A 47 -1.02 5.59 14.18
N ALA A 48 -0.28 6.49 14.83
CA ALA A 48 -0.66 7.89 14.94
C ALA A 48 -0.70 8.58 13.57
N TRP A 49 0.30 8.39 12.70
CA TRP A 49 0.31 8.95 11.34
C TRP A 49 -0.84 8.44 10.48
N LEU A 50 -1.09 7.13 10.51
CA LEU A 50 -2.20 6.53 9.77
C LEU A 50 -3.55 7.03 10.29
N SER A 51 -3.70 7.16 11.61
CA SER A 51 -4.90 7.71 12.23
C SER A 51 -5.13 9.17 11.82
N ILE A 52 -4.09 10.01 11.81
CA ILE A 52 -4.19 11.41 11.38
C ILE A 52 -4.62 11.49 9.91
N TRP A 53 -4.00 10.70 9.03
CA TRP A 53 -4.39 10.65 7.62
C TRP A 53 -5.85 10.21 7.45
N TRP A 54 -6.28 9.19 8.18
CA TRP A 54 -7.65 8.69 8.11
C TRP A 54 -8.67 9.75 8.56
N VAL A 55 -8.39 10.45 9.68
CA VAL A 55 -9.24 11.55 10.15
C VAL A 55 -9.32 12.67 9.11
N ALA A 56 -8.20 13.03 8.48
CA ALA A 56 -8.18 14.03 7.41
C ALA A 56 -9.03 13.60 6.21
N ALA A 57 -8.92 12.34 5.77
CA ALA A 57 -9.71 11.80 4.66
C ALA A 57 -11.22 11.81 4.94
N VAL A 58 -11.63 11.40 6.15
CA VAL A 58 -13.04 11.43 6.58
C VAL A 58 -13.56 12.87 6.63
N PHE A 59 -12.78 13.80 7.17
CA PHE A 59 -13.17 15.20 7.24
C PHE A 59 -13.34 15.83 5.86
N SER A 60 -12.41 15.58 4.95
CA SER A 60 -12.54 16.03 3.56
C SER A 60 -13.73 15.40 2.84
N TYR A 61 -14.03 14.12 3.09
CA TYR A 61 -15.24 13.47 2.57
C TYR A 61 -16.52 14.15 3.07
N MET A 62 -16.61 14.43 4.38
CA MET A 62 -17.75 15.15 4.96
C MET A 62 -17.92 16.54 4.34
N PHE A 63 -16.83 17.26 4.12
CA PHE A 63 -16.87 18.58 3.47
C PHE A 63 -17.40 18.49 2.03
N ILE A 64 -16.98 17.47 1.27
CA ILE A 64 -17.48 17.24 -0.08
C ILE A 64 -18.96 16.83 -0.08
N ALA A 65 -19.37 16.00 0.88
CA ALA A 65 -20.76 15.60 1.04
C ALA A 65 -21.65 16.81 1.38
N ALA A 66 -21.19 17.72 2.24
CA ALA A 66 -21.87 18.97 2.55
C ALA A 66 -21.92 19.91 1.33
N SER A 67 -20.82 20.07 0.60
CA SER A 67 -20.78 20.91 -0.61
C SER A 67 -21.76 20.41 -1.69
N ARG A 68 -22.07 19.11 -1.74
CA ARG A 68 -23.09 18.57 -2.66
C ARG A 68 -24.50 19.06 -2.36
N THR A 69 -24.86 19.20 -1.08
CA THR A 69 -26.20 19.70 -0.73
C THR A 69 -26.35 21.15 -1.15
N ASP A 70 -25.32 21.96 -0.92
CA ASP A 70 -25.32 23.38 -1.30
C ASP A 70 -25.41 23.54 -2.82
N HIS A 71 -24.69 22.71 -3.59
CA HIS A 71 -24.78 22.74 -5.05
C HIS A 71 -26.15 22.33 -5.59
N ALA A 72 -26.83 21.38 -4.98
CA ALA A 72 -28.18 21.00 -5.39
C ALA A 72 -29.17 22.17 -5.18
N ASP A 73 -29.02 22.88 -4.06
CA ASP A 73 -29.83 24.07 -3.77
C ASP A 73 -29.50 25.24 -4.71
N ASP A 74 -28.21 25.45 -5.04
CA ASP A 74 -27.77 26.46 -6.03
C ASP A 74 -28.36 26.17 -7.42
N VAL A 75 -28.27 24.92 -7.89
CA VAL A 75 -28.86 24.49 -9.17
C VAL A 75 -30.37 24.67 -9.15
N MET A 76 -31.03 24.34 -8.04
CA MET A 76 -32.46 24.52 -7.88
C MET A 76 -32.86 26.01 -7.93
N GLN A 77 -32.15 26.89 -7.22
CA GLN A 77 -32.41 28.33 -7.26
C GLN A 77 -32.12 28.94 -8.64
N ALA A 78 -31.03 28.51 -9.29
CA ALA A 78 -30.71 28.93 -10.65
C ALA A 78 -31.80 28.50 -11.63
N GLY A 79 -32.25 27.25 -11.55
CA GLY A 79 -33.31 26.70 -12.40
C GLY A 79 -34.65 27.42 -12.23
N LEU A 80 -35.06 27.66 -10.98
CA LEU A 80 -36.25 28.45 -10.66
C LEU A 80 -36.18 29.85 -11.26
N LYS A 81 -35.07 30.56 -11.03
CA LYS A 81 -34.88 31.92 -11.54
C LYS A 81 -34.89 31.96 -13.07
N THR A 82 -34.24 31.00 -13.72
CA THR A 82 -34.16 30.94 -15.18
C THR A 82 -35.50 30.60 -15.81
N VAL A 83 -36.22 29.61 -15.28
CA VAL A 83 -37.51 29.19 -15.87
C VAL A 83 -38.58 30.27 -15.68
N MET A 84 -38.63 30.94 -14.52
CA MET A 84 -39.54 32.07 -14.28
C MET A 84 -39.23 33.24 -15.22
N LYS A 85 -37.95 33.64 -15.31
CA LYS A 85 -37.53 34.71 -16.24
C LYS A 85 -37.88 34.38 -17.68
N SER A 86 -37.67 33.12 -18.11
CA SER A 86 -38.03 32.68 -19.45
C SER A 86 -39.54 32.70 -19.68
N ALA A 87 -40.37 32.35 -18.69
CA ALA A 87 -41.82 32.43 -18.82
C ALA A 87 -42.31 33.88 -18.93
N ASP A 88 -41.77 34.79 -18.12
CA ASP A 88 -42.11 36.22 -18.19
C ASP A 88 -41.78 36.82 -19.56
N GLN A 89 -40.62 36.44 -20.11
CA GLN A 89 -40.16 36.91 -21.43
C GLN A 89 -40.88 36.24 -22.60
N ALA A 90 -41.42 35.03 -22.42
CA ALA A 90 -42.13 34.29 -23.46
C ALA A 90 -43.59 34.73 -23.64
N GLY A 91 -44.20 35.40 -22.66
CA GLY A 91 -45.62 35.72 -22.67
C GLY A 91 -46.08 36.51 -23.90
N LEU A 92 -45.41 37.63 -24.20
CA LEU A 92 -45.77 38.48 -25.35
C LEU A 92 -45.44 37.83 -26.71
N PRO A 93 -44.24 37.27 -26.94
CA PRO A 93 -43.93 36.60 -28.21
C PRO A 93 -44.81 35.38 -28.50
N LEU A 94 -45.25 34.66 -27.46
CA LEU A 94 -46.16 33.52 -27.62
C LEU A 94 -47.55 33.97 -28.10
N LEU A 95 -48.04 35.11 -27.60
CA LEU A 95 -49.31 35.70 -28.02
C LEU A 95 -49.27 36.19 -29.47
N GLU A 96 -48.17 36.85 -29.85
CA GLU A 96 -47.93 37.35 -31.21
C GLU A 96 -47.54 36.24 -32.20
N ARG A 97 -47.29 35.02 -31.70
CA ARG A 97 -46.77 33.88 -32.46
C ARG A 97 -45.43 34.14 -33.13
N ASP A 98 -44.58 34.96 -32.52
CA ASP A 98 -43.20 35.19 -32.97
C ASP A 98 -42.30 34.01 -32.57
N VAL A 99 -42.32 32.97 -33.40
CA VAL A 99 -41.50 31.76 -33.22
C VAL A 99 -40.00 32.08 -33.24
N GLN A 100 -39.56 33.14 -33.94
CA GLN A 100 -38.14 33.50 -34.00
C GLN A 100 -37.67 34.07 -32.66
N ALA A 101 -38.45 34.97 -32.05
CA ALA A 101 -38.16 35.49 -30.72
C ALA A 101 -38.13 34.38 -29.66
N LEU A 102 -39.12 33.47 -29.69
CA LEU A 102 -39.16 32.31 -28.77
C LEU A 102 -37.96 31.37 -28.95
N THR A 103 -37.55 31.12 -30.19
CA THR A 103 -36.37 30.28 -30.48
C THR A 103 -35.09 30.94 -29.97
N ARG A 104 -34.91 32.25 -30.17
CA ARG A 104 -33.77 33.00 -29.65
C ARG A 104 -33.74 33.00 -28.12
N LEU A 105 -34.91 33.14 -27.49
CA LEU A 105 -35.06 33.07 -26.04
C LEU A 105 -34.60 31.71 -25.50
N MET A 106 -35.04 30.61 -26.11
CA MET A 106 -34.61 29.25 -25.73
C MET A 106 -33.13 29.01 -25.99
N GLN A 107 -32.59 29.48 -27.13
CA GLN A 107 -31.15 29.40 -27.38
C GLN A 107 -30.32 30.19 -26.36
N HIS A 108 -30.83 31.32 -25.87
CA HIS A 108 -30.17 32.09 -24.82
C HIS A 108 -30.24 31.38 -23.46
N ALA A 109 -31.38 30.78 -23.12
CA ALA A 109 -31.53 29.97 -21.91
C ALA A 109 -30.64 28.73 -21.94
N ALA A 110 -30.56 28.04 -23.08
CA ALA A 110 -29.69 26.87 -23.27
C ALA A 110 -28.19 27.17 -23.15
N LYS A 111 -27.78 28.42 -23.39
CA LYS A 111 -26.38 28.85 -23.19
C LYS A 111 -26.02 29.06 -21.72
N GLN A 112 -26.98 29.04 -20.80
CA GLN A 112 -26.69 29.17 -19.38
C GLN A 112 -26.02 27.90 -18.86
N LYS A 113 -25.08 28.07 -17.92
CA LYS A 113 -24.32 26.97 -17.35
C LYS A 113 -25.25 25.96 -16.69
N GLY A 114 -25.12 24.69 -17.06
CA GLY A 114 -25.87 23.59 -16.47
C GLY A 114 -27.26 23.37 -17.08
N VAL A 115 -27.68 24.13 -18.09
CA VAL A 115 -28.93 23.84 -18.82
C VAL A 115 -28.66 22.73 -19.84
N LEU A 116 -29.41 21.64 -19.74
CA LEU A 116 -29.35 20.50 -20.67
C LEU A 116 -30.33 20.70 -21.83
N SER A 117 -31.56 21.11 -21.52
CA SER A 117 -32.60 21.32 -22.52
C SER A 117 -33.63 22.32 -22.03
N CYS A 118 -34.25 23.05 -22.95
CA CYS A 118 -35.37 23.93 -22.66
C CYS A 118 -36.37 23.93 -23.81
N ALA A 119 -37.64 24.08 -23.48
CA ALA A 119 -38.73 24.09 -24.45
C ALA A 119 -39.90 24.95 -24.00
N ILE A 120 -40.61 25.49 -24.97
CA ILE A 120 -41.86 26.23 -24.78
C ILE A 120 -42.98 25.43 -25.42
N ILE A 121 -44.02 25.18 -24.62
CA ILE A 121 -45.22 24.47 -25.03
C ILE A 121 -46.40 25.43 -24.97
N ASP A 122 -47.19 25.46 -26.03
CA ASP A 122 -48.42 26.24 -26.11
C ASP A 122 -49.57 25.60 -25.29
N HIS A 123 -50.65 26.34 -25.03
CA HIS A 123 -51.86 25.84 -24.35
C HIS A 123 -52.47 24.57 -24.98
N LYS A 124 -52.20 24.31 -26.27
CA LYS A 124 -52.61 23.07 -26.98
C LYS A 124 -51.65 21.90 -26.81
N ASN A 125 -50.70 22.01 -25.88
CA ASN A 125 -49.63 21.04 -25.67
C ASN A 125 -48.73 20.83 -26.90
N LYS A 126 -48.58 21.86 -27.75
CA LYS A 126 -47.71 21.84 -28.93
C LYS A 126 -46.39 22.55 -28.62
N ILE A 127 -45.28 21.90 -28.93
CA ILE A 127 -43.94 22.50 -28.82
C ILE A 127 -43.80 23.61 -29.87
N ILE A 128 -43.50 24.82 -29.43
CA ILE A 128 -43.31 25.98 -30.32
C ILE A 128 -41.84 26.28 -30.53
N ALA A 129 -41.04 26.17 -29.47
CA ALA A 129 -39.60 26.38 -29.49
C ALA A 129 -38.90 25.38 -28.56
N PHE A 130 -37.71 24.93 -28.95
CA PHE A 130 -36.88 24.01 -28.18
C PHE A 130 -35.41 24.27 -28.47
N SER A 131 -34.52 23.92 -27.54
CA SER A 131 -33.07 24.04 -27.74
C SER A 131 -32.42 22.79 -28.35
N ASP A 132 -32.99 21.61 -28.09
CA ASP A 132 -32.42 20.32 -28.50
C ASP A 132 -33.55 19.42 -29.07
N PRO A 133 -33.36 18.76 -30.24
CA PRO A 133 -34.37 17.87 -30.84
C PRO A 133 -34.66 16.58 -30.05
N GLU A 134 -33.93 16.28 -28.98
CA GLU A 134 -34.24 15.10 -28.16
C GLU A 134 -35.66 15.16 -27.57
N PRO A 135 -36.35 14.01 -27.50
CA PRO A 135 -37.77 13.96 -27.19
C PRO A 135 -38.05 14.56 -25.80
N LEU A 136 -39.06 15.42 -25.75
CA LEU A 136 -39.49 16.08 -24.53
C LEU A 136 -39.70 15.10 -23.38
N LEU A 137 -39.23 15.53 -22.21
CA LEU A 137 -39.40 14.87 -20.93
C LEU A 137 -40.88 14.63 -20.65
N SER A 138 -41.29 13.36 -20.67
CA SER A 138 -42.62 12.99 -20.17
C SER A 138 -42.67 13.28 -18.68
N ILE A 139 -43.59 14.13 -18.23
CA ILE A 139 -43.74 14.51 -16.82
C ILE A 139 -44.24 13.28 -16.04
N PRO A 140 -43.45 12.73 -15.10
CA PRO A 140 -43.97 11.71 -14.19
C PRO A 140 -44.80 12.40 -13.11
N PHE A 141 -46.13 12.23 -13.16
CA PHE A 141 -47.06 12.87 -12.22
C PHE A 141 -46.82 12.52 -10.74
N THR A 142 -46.13 11.40 -10.45
CA THR A 142 -45.96 10.88 -9.09
C THR A 142 -44.83 11.54 -8.28
N SER A 143 -43.95 12.33 -8.90
CA SER A 143 -42.77 12.91 -8.23
C SER A 143 -42.65 14.43 -8.37
N VAL A 144 -43.73 15.11 -8.77
CA VAL A 144 -43.73 16.56 -8.95
C VAL A 144 -43.82 17.26 -7.60
N ARG A 145 -42.87 18.16 -7.35
CA ARG A 145 -42.88 19.09 -6.21
C ARG A 145 -43.11 20.51 -6.72
N TYR A 146 -43.59 21.39 -5.86
CA TYR A 146 -43.83 22.79 -6.21
C TYR A 146 -43.03 23.71 -5.30
N LYS A 147 -42.41 24.73 -5.88
CA LYS A 147 -41.73 25.81 -5.17
C LYS A 147 -41.93 27.10 -5.94
N ASP A 148 -42.47 28.13 -5.28
CA ASP A 148 -42.77 29.44 -5.87
C ASP A 148 -43.65 29.36 -7.14
N GLY A 149 -44.60 28.42 -7.17
CA GLY A 149 -45.47 28.17 -8.33
C GLY A 149 -44.82 27.39 -9.47
N VAL A 150 -43.52 27.07 -9.38
CA VAL A 150 -42.80 26.26 -10.35
C VAL A 150 -42.84 24.79 -9.93
N ALA A 151 -43.28 23.94 -10.86
CA ALA A 151 -43.21 22.49 -10.71
C ALA A 151 -41.78 22.02 -10.97
N TYR A 152 -41.24 21.14 -10.13
CA TYR A 152 -39.92 20.55 -10.36
C TYR A 152 -39.89 19.07 -9.96
N TRP A 153 -39.06 18.29 -10.67
CA TRP A 153 -38.88 16.86 -10.41
C TRP A 153 -37.49 16.40 -10.87
N HIS A 154 -37.00 15.30 -10.28
CA HIS A 154 -35.78 14.66 -10.73
C HIS A 154 -36.07 13.72 -11.91
N HIS A 155 -35.25 13.77 -12.94
CA HIS A 155 -35.33 12.88 -14.10
C HIS A 155 -33.93 12.52 -14.60
N ARG A 156 -33.81 11.56 -15.53
CA ARG A 156 -32.54 11.28 -16.21
C ARG A 156 -32.67 11.63 -17.68
N TYR A 157 -31.97 12.67 -18.11
CA TYR A 157 -31.92 13.10 -19.51
C TYR A 157 -30.69 12.47 -20.17
N ALA A 158 -30.89 11.65 -21.21
CA ALA A 158 -29.82 10.91 -21.89
C ALA A 158 -28.85 10.14 -20.94
N GLY A 159 -29.37 9.64 -19.81
CA GLY A 159 -28.57 8.93 -18.79
C GLY A 159 -27.93 9.81 -17.70
N THR A 160 -27.87 11.12 -17.92
CA THR A 160 -27.39 12.14 -16.97
C THR A 160 -28.52 12.54 -16.02
N PRO A 161 -28.32 12.56 -14.69
CA PRO A 161 -29.36 12.99 -13.78
C PRO A 161 -29.58 14.50 -13.89
N ALA A 162 -30.83 14.89 -13.99
CA ALA A 162 -31.28 16.24 -14.24
C ALA A 162 -32.40 16.63 -13.27
N ILE A 163 -32.50 17.91 -12.97
CA ILE A 163 -33.65 18.51 -12.31
C ILE A 163 -34.45 19.23 -13.40
N CYS A 164 -35.68 18.77 -13.59
CA CYS A 164 -36.60 19.36 -14.54
C CYS A 164 -37.48 20.37 -13.81
N PHE A 165 -37.73 21.49 -14.45
CA PHE A 165 -38.58 22.58 -13.98
C PHE A 165 -39.63 22.86 -15.04
N ALA A 166 -40.84 23.18 -14.59
CA ALA A 166 -41.91 23.62 -15.45
C ALA A 166 -42.70 24.73 -14.78
N THR A 167 -42.91 25.83 -15.51
CA THR A 167 -43.72 26.95 -15.04
C THR A 167 -44.69 27.38 -16.12
N GLU A 168 -45.87 27.82 -15.70
CA GLU A 168 -46.90 28.30 -16.62
C GLU A 168 -46.53 29.67 -17.19
N ILE A 169 -46.87 29.88 -18.45
CA ILE A 169 -46.78 31.19 -19.10
C ILE A 169 -48.17 31.80 -19.01
N THR A 170 -48.29 32.92 -18.31
CA THR A 170 -49.55 33.62 -18.12
C THR A 170 -49.54 34.99 -18.78
N TYR A 171 -50.64 35.36 -19.44
CA TYR A 171 -50.88 36.71 -19.95
C TYR A 171 -52.22 37.21 -19.41
N ALA A 172 -52.22 38.36 -18.72
CA ALA A 172 -53.39 38.90 -18.03
C ALA A 172 -54.12 37.86 -17.13
N GLY A 173 -53.35 37.04 -16.40
CA GLY A 173 -53.88 35.99 -15.52
C GLY A 173 -54.41 34.74 -16.23
N THR A 174 -54.37 34.69 -17.57
CA THR A 174 -54.78 33.51 -18.35
C THR A 174 -53.56 32.70 -18.76
N LYS A 175 -53.59 31.38 -18.52
CA LYS A 175 -52.55 30.46 -18.97
C LYS A 175 -52.56 30.33 -20.49
N ILE A 176 -51.48 30.73 -21.14
CA ILE A 176 -51.30 30.64 -22.59
C ILE A 176 -50.26 29.59 -23.01
N GLY A 177 -49.44 29.10 -22.08
CA GLY A 177 -48.45 28.06 -22.36
C GLY A 177 -47.70 27.60 -21.11
N GLN A 178 -46.57 26.93 -21.32
CA GLN A 178 -45.69 26.43 -20.28
C GLN A 178 -44.23 26.42 -20.77
N VAL A 179 -43.30 26.82 -19.92
CA VAL A 179 -41.85 26.67 -20.16
C VAL A 179 -41.37 25.44 -19.41
N PHE A 180 -40.57 24.62 -20.09
CA PHE A 180 -39.84 23.49 -19.54
C PHE A 180 -38.35 23.78 -19.57
N LEU A 181 -37.66 23.48 -18.48
CA LEU A 181 -36.22 23.61 -18.34
C LEU A 181 -35.67 22.35 -17.67
N ALA A 182 -34.65 21.74 -18.25
CA ALA A 182 -33.90 20.66 -17.64
C ALA A 182 -32.50 21.15 -17.31
N MET A 183 -32.11 21.09 -16.04
CA MET A 183 -30.76 21.40 -15.58
C MET A 183 -30.03 20.14 -15.15
N ASP A 184 -28.73 20.10 -15.40
CA ASP A 184 -27.84 19.05 -14.91
C ASP A 184 -27.78 19.08 -13.38
N ALA A 185 -28.14 17.96 -12.75
CA ALA A 185 -28.11 17.80 -11.30
C ALA A 185 -26.70 17.43 -10.80
N ASP A 186 -25.80 16.97 -11.68
CA ASP A 186 -24.57 16.26 -11.31
C ASP A 186 -23.29 16.93 -11.82
N SER A 187 -23.32 18.23 -12.13
CA SER A 187 -22.13 18.94 -12.63
C SER A 187 -20.93 18.90 -11.65
N SER A 188 -21.11 18.41 -10.43
CA SER A 188 -20.07 18.25 -9.39
C SER A 188 -19.39 16.87 -9.36
N ASN A 189 -19.82 15.90 -10.16
CA ASN A 189 -19.28 14.53 -10.14
C ASN A 189 -17.77 14.45 -10.36
N GLY A 190 -17.22 15.41 -11.12
CA GLY A 190 -15.78 15.52 -11.34
C GLY A 190 -15.00 15.71 -10.04
N LEU A 191 -15.47 16.57 -9.13
CA LEU A 191 -14.74 16.90 -7.90
C LEU A 191 -14.64 15.69 -6.96
N VAL A 192 -15.73 14.92 -6.83
CA VAL A 192 -15.74 13.74 -5.96
C VAL A 192 -14.85 12.64 -6.53
N THR A 193 -14.88 12.45 -7.84
CA THR A 193 -14.03 11.46 -8.52
C THR A 193 -12.56 11.84 -8.37
N VAL A 194 -12.21 13.11 -8.60
CA VAL A 194 -10.84 13.63 -8.41
C VAL A 194 -10.39 13.47 -6.96
N PHE A 195 -11.25 13.80 -6.00
CA PHE A 195 -10.92 13.62 -4.58
C PHE A 195 -10.68 12.16 -4.22
N LEU A 196 -11.55 11.24 -4.67
CA LEU A 196 -11.42 9.81 -4.38
C LEU A 196 -10.12 9.25 -4.97
N VAL A 197 -9.79 9.63 -6.20
CA VAL A 197 -8.52 9.26 -6.85
C VAL A 197 -7.34 9.81 -6.06
N LEU A 198 -7.38 11.09 -5.67
CA LEU A 198 -6.31 11.71 -4.89
C LEU A 198 -6.13 11.05 -3.52
N ALA A 199 -7.23 10.76 -2.83
CA ALA A 199 -7.22 10.04 -1.56
C ALA A 199 -6.60 8.64 -1.72
N PHE A 200 -7.00 7.90 -2.76
CA PHE A 200 -6.45 6.58 -3.05
C PHE A 200 -4.95 6.61 -3.37
N VAL A 201 -4.52 7.57 -4.20
CA VAL A 201 -3.10 7.78 -4.50
C VAL A 201 -2.32 8.13 -3.24
N SER A 202 -2.87 9.00 -2.38
CA SER A 202 -2.22 9.36 -1.11
C SER A 202 -2.08 8.16 -0.16
N LEU A 203 -3.10 7.31 -0.07
CA LEU A 203 -3.05 6.06 0.70
C LEU A 203 -1.96 5.13 0.14
N LEU A 204 -1.92 4.96 -1.17
CA LEU A 204 -0.98 4.07 -1.83
C LEU A 204 0.48 4.54 -1.62
N VAL A 205 0.73 5.85 -1.66
CA VAL A 205 2.04 6.44 -1.32
C VAL A 205 2.41 6.17 0.14
N ILE A 206 1.47 6.30 1.07
CA ILE A 206 1.70 5.98 2.49
C ILE A 206 2.02 4.50 2.67
N VAL A 207 1.25 3.60 2.04
CA VAL A 207 1.51 2.15 2.12
C VAL A 207 2.85 1.78 1.49
N ILE A 208 3.22 2.36 0.34
CA ILE A 208 4.52 2.11 -0.28
C ILE A 208 5.66 2.64 0.59
N THR A 209 5.55 3.84 1.15
CA THR A 209 6.59 4.38 2.05
C THR A 209 6.73 3.55 3.31
N LEU A 210 5.62 3.04 3.88
CA LEU A 210 5.64 2.07 4.97
C LEU A 210 6.37 0.79 4.57
N LEU A 211 6.01 0.21 3.42
CA LEU A 211 6.67 -0.99 2.91
C LEU A 211 8.17 -0.74 2.71
N ILE A 212 8.58 0.37 2.11
CA ILE A 212 10.00 0.69 1.89
C ILE A 212 10.74 0.80 3.21
N ILE A 213 10.18 1.47 4.22
CA ILE A 213 10.83 1.64 5.52
C ILE A 213 10.92 0.30 6.26
N GLU A 214 9.87 -0.51 6.22
CA GLU A 214 9.88 -1.84 6.82
C GLU A 214 10.85 -2.77 6.08
N PHE A 215 10.83 -2.79 4.73
CA PHE A 215 11.74 -3.58 3.89
C PHE A 215 13.20 -3.15 4.02
N HIS A 216 13.48 -1.85 4.11
CA HIS A 216 14.82 -1.37 4.43
C HIS A 216 15.21 -1.67 5.89
N GLY A 217 14.22 -1.74 6.78
CA GLY A 217 14.33 -2.30 8.13
C GLY A 217 14.58 -3.82 8.16
N VAL A 218 14.45 -4.54 7.05
CA VAL A 218 14.89 -5.94 6.91
C VAL A 218 16.37 -6.04 6.54
N ARG A 219 17.07 -4.94 6.21
CA ARG A 219 18.54 -4.98 6.08
C ARG A 219 19.26 -5.52 7.34
N PRO A 220 18.89 -5.17 8.59
CA PRO A 220 19.46 -5.79 9.78
C PRO A 220 19.05 -7.26 9.95
N LEU A 221 17.89 -7.69 9.44
CA LEU A 221 17.52 -9.11 9.41
C LEU A 221 18.34 -9.86 8.35
N LYS A 222 18.62 -9.24 7.20
CA LYS A 222 19.49 -9.77 6.15
C LYS A 222 20.93 -9.88 6.65
N THR A 223 21.44 -8.92 7.43
CA THR A 223 22.77 -9.04 8.05
C THR A 223 22.78 -10.03 9.21
N ALA A 224 21.72 -10.12 10.02
CA ALA A 224 21.61 -11.13 11.08
C ALA A 224 21.51 -12.56 10.52
N VAL A 225 20.69 -12.76 9.49
CA VAL A 225 20.55 -14.04 8.78
C VAL A 225 21.80 -14.34 7.98
N SER A 226 22.45 -13.37 7.33
CA SER A 226 23.74 -13.58 6.67
C SER A 226 24.83 -13.99 7.66
N ASN A 227 24.88 -13.40 8.86
CA ASN A 227 25.83 -13.79 9.90
C ASN A 227 25.51 -15.18 10.47
N GLN A 228 24.23 -15.52 10.61
CA GLN A 228 23.80 -16.87 11.02
C GLN A 228 24.13 -17.91 9.94
N ILE A 229 23.90 -17.59 8.67
CA ILE A 229 24.24 -18.43 7.51
C ILE A 229 25.75 -18.55 7.36
N HIS A 230 26.54 -17.50 7.60
CA HIS A 230 28.00 -17.61 7.66
C HIS A 230 28.48 -18.43 8.87
N ARG A 231 27.77 -18.46 9.99
CA ARG A 231 28.07 -19.41 11.09
C ARG A 231 27.73 -20.86 10.72
N TRP A 232 26.68 -21.08 9.91
CA TRP A 232 26.28 -22.42 9.46
C TRP A 232 27.14 -22.94 8.29
N ILE A 233 27.56 -22.07 7.38
CA ILE A 233 28.37 -22.40 6.20
C ILE A 233 29.88 -22.29 6.51
N GLY A 234 30.27 -21.44 7.47
CA GLY A 234 31.66 -21.26 7.92
C GLY A 234 32.16 -22.31 8.92
N GLY A 235 31.46 -23.45 9.06
CA GLY A 235 31.84 -24.55 9.94
C GLY A 235 32.78 -25.59 9.32
N ALA A 236 33.42 -25.32 8.17
CA ALA A 236 34.28 -26.29 7.49
C ALA A 236 35.66 -25.80 7.04
N THR A 237 36.03 -24.52 7.22
CA THR A 237 37.38 -24.07 6.90
C THR A 237 37.91 -23.12 7.94
N ASP A 238 39.01 -23.55 8.55
CA ASP A 238 39.88 -22.79 9.43
C ASP A 238 39.42 -22.63 10.88
N ARG A 239 39.14 -23.78 11.51
CA ARG A 239 39.52 -23.97 12.90
C ARG A 239 41.06 -23.93 12.95
N SER A 240 41.62 -22.72 12.94
CA SER A 240 42.83 -22.40 13.68
C SER A 240 42.50 -22.56 15.16
N ASP A 241 42.24 -23.82 15.53
CA ASP A 241 42.33 -24.26 16.90
C ASP A 241 43.78 -23.91 17.27
N GLY A 242 43.94 -22.90 18.11
CA GLY A 242 45.16 -22.64 18.86
C GLY A 242 45.43 -23.78 19.82
N ARG A 243 45.40 -25.02 19.31
CA ARG A 243 46.05 -26.14 19.94
C ARG A 243 47.51 -25.92 19.69
N ASP A 244 48.15 -25.29 20.65
CA ASP A 244 49.58 -25.41 20.84
C ASP A 244 49.91 -26.90 20.83
N VAL A 245 50.44 -27.38 19.71
CA VAL A 245 50.91 -28.75 19.61
C VAL A 245 52.26 -28.77 20.31
N ILE A 246 52.26 -29.26 21.55
CA ILE A 246 53.47 -29.52 22.31
C ILE A 246 54.27 -30.58 21.52
N CYS A 247 55.48 -30.23 21.10
CA CYS A 247 56.36 -31.19 20.43
C CYS A 247 56.64 -32.37 21.38
N PRO A 248 56.28 -33.62 21.04
CA PRO A 248 56.44 -34.76 21.95
C PRO A 248 57.90 -35.11 22.26
N LEU A 249 58.87 -34.56 21.51
CA LEU A 249 60.29 -34.78 21.73
C LEU A 249 60.95 -33.72 22.62
N CYS A 250 60.41 -32.50 22.70
CA CYS A 250 61.06 -31.40 23.42
C CYS A 250 60.14 -30.55 24.31
N GLY A 251 58.84 -30.79 24.32
CA GLY A 251 57.91 -30.15 25.26
C GLY A 251 57.62 -28.66 25.02
N GLN A 252 58.11 -28.06 23.93
CA GLN A 252 57.90 -26.63 23.67
C GLN A 252 56.70 -26.34 22.74
N ASN A 253 55.93 -25.31 23.09
CA ASN A 253 54.86 -24.75 22.26
C ASN A 253 55.48 -23.90 21.14
N LYS A 254 55.64 -24.47 19.96
CA LYS A 254 55.99 -23.71 18.75
C LYS A 254 54.80 -23.71 17.79
N PRO A 255 54.26 -22.55 17.40
CA PRO A 255 53.22 -22.51 16.38
C PRO A 255 53.83 -23.07 15.09
N LEU A 256 53.18 -24.08 14.52
CA LEU A 256 53.58 -24.69 13.26
C LEU A 256 53.41 -23.66 12.13
N GLY A 257 54.45 -22.87 11.90
CA GLY A 257 54.54 -21.99 10.75
C GLY A 257 54.46 -22.81 9.47
N ARG A 258 53.75 -22.28 8.48
CA ARG A 258 53.45 -22.89 7.17
C ARG A 258 54.70 -23.31 6.35
N SER A 259 55.90 -23.01 6.83
CA SER A 259 57.18 -23.39 6.25
C SER A 259 57.59 -24.86 6.46
N VAL A 260 56.93 -25.60 7.36
CA VAL A 260 57.28 -27.00 7.67
C VAL A 260 56.71 -28.01 6.65
N MET A 261 55.68 -27.63 5.88
CA MET A 261 55.07 -28.50 4.86
C MET A 261 55.72 -28.39 3.47
N THR A 262 56.83 -27.66 3.35
CA THR A 262 57.64 -27.68 2.13
C THR A 262 58.33 -29.04 2.04
N PRO A 263 58.21 -29.81 0.93
CA PRO A 263 58.84 -31.12 0.82
C PRO A 263 60.35 -31.00 1.07
N PRO A 264 60.94 -31.91 1.85
CA PRO A 264 62.35 -31.82 2.22
C PRO A 264 63.24 -32.01 0.98
N ARG A 265 64.01 -30.97 0.65
CA ARG A 265 65.15 -31.08 -0.28
C ARG A 265 66.26 -31.83 0.46
N SER A 266 66.47 -33.08 0.08
CA SER A 266 67.25 -34.11 0.77
C SER A 266 68.78 -33.95 0.74
N ASP A 267 69.33 -32.73 0.87
CA ASP A 267 70.79 -32.51 0.74
C ASP A 267 71.45 -31.72 1.88
N ARG A 268 70.78 -31.50 3.02
CA ARG A 268 71.44 -30.86 4.16
C ARG A 268 71.18 -31.59 5.47
N HIS A 269 72.21 -32.28 5.95
CA HIS A 269 72.29 -32.83 7.29
C HIS A 269 72.08 -31.73 8.35
N ALA A 270 70.97 -31.83 9.10
CA ALA A 270 70.73 -31.00 10.25
C ALA A 270 71.63 -31.46 11.41
N ARG A 271 72.58 -30.61 11.81
CA ARG A 271 73.38 -30.80 13.02
C ARG A 271 72.48 -30.70 14.25
N VAL A 272 72.45 -31.76 15.05
CA VAL A 272 71.82 -31.81 16.37
C VAL A 272 72.61 -30.92 17.32
N GLY A 273 72.06 -29.75 17.65
CA GLY A 273 72.55 -28.91 18.75
C GLY A 273 72.00 -29.42 20.08
N GLN A 274 72.89 -29.69 21.03
CA GLN A 274 72.57 -30.12 22.39
C GLN A 274 71.63 -29.11 23.08
N ALA A 275 70.55 -29.62 23.67
CA ALA A 275 69.66 -28.84 24.52
C ALA A 275 70.27 -28.71 25.92
N THR A 276 70.71 -27.49 26.26
CA THR A 276 71.10 -27.10 27.61
C THR A 276 69.85 -27.00 28.49
N ALA A 277 69.84 -27.71 29.60
CA ALA A 277 68.76 -27.73 30.57
C ALA A 277 68.49 -26.33 31.16
N GLN A 278 67.25 -25.86 31.07
CA GLN A 278 66.74 -24.76 31.89
C GLN A 278 65.60 -25.25 32.76
N ASN A 279 65.88 -25.30 34.06
CA ASN A 279 64.92 -25.39 35.15
C ASN A 279 64.07 -24.12 35.18
N GLY A 280 62.76 -24.28 35.05
CA GLY A 280 61.80 -23.18 35.20
C GLY A 280 60.40 -23.73 35.34
N SER A 281 59.94 -23.81 36.58
CA SER A 281 58.61 -24.28 36.99
C SER A 281 57.48 -23.41 36.43
N THR A 282 56.61 -24.01 35.61
CA THR A 282 55.26 -23.49 35.38
C THR A 282 54.25 -24.61 35.57
N GLN A 283 53.46 -24.47 36.63
CA GLN A 283 52.23 -25.23 36.86
C GLN A 283 51.30 -25.05 35.66
N THR A 284 50.84 -26.16 35.08
CA THR A 284 49.59 -26.19 34.33
C THR A 284 48.83 -27.47 34.66
N ALA A 285 47.65 -27.26 35.25
CA ALA A 285 46.66 -28.27 35.52
C ALA A 285 46.00 -28.70 34.21
N PHE A 286 46.19 -29.95 33.79
CA PHE A 286 45.28 -30.70 32.92
C PHE A 286 45.58 -32.20 33.06
N SER A 287 45.26 -32.76 34.23
CA SER A 287 45.22 -34.21 34.42
C SER A 287 43.85 -34.75 33.97
N GLN A 288 43.57 -34.66 32.68
CA GLN A 288 42.55 -35.50 32.06
C GLN A 288 43.27 -36.28 30.96
N GLY A 289 43.92 -37.36 31.39
CA GLY A 289 44.57 -38.30 30.49
C GLY A 289 43.55 -38.76 29.46
N ILE A 290 43.86 -38.53 28.19
CA ILE A 290 43.06 -39.02 27.08
C ILE A 290 43.21 -40.54 27.11
N ASP A 291 42.16 -41.22 27.55
CA ASP A 291 42.13 -42.68 27.60
C ASP A 291 42.17 -43.20 26.17
N LEU A 292 43.31 -43.80 25.79
CA LEU A 292 43.54 -44.36 24.45
C LEU A 292 42.55 -45.48 24.12
N ARG A 293 41.86 -46.04 25.12
CA ARG A 293 40.78 -47.02 24.96
C ARG A 293 39.53 -46.41 24.32
N GLU A 294 39.25 -45.12 24.57
CA GLU A 294 38.13 -44.39 23.97
C GLU A 294 38.39 -44.09 22.48
N LEU A 295 39.66 -43.86 22.13
CA LEU A 295 40.08 -43.57 20.75
C LEU A 295 39.97 -44.79 19.83
N SER A 296 40.09 -46.01 20.37
CA SER A 296 40.00 -47.24 19.57
C SER A 296 38.56 -47.64 19.20
N ARG A 297 37.55 -47.00 19.80
CA ARG A 297 36.12 -47.31 19.57
C ARG A 297 35.47 -46.46 18.49
N ARG A 298 36.15 -45.43 17.99
CA ARG A 298 35.65 -44.55 16.91
C ARG A 298 36.12 -45.07 15.55
N ASP A 299 35.21 -45.70 14.80
CA ASP A 299 35.46 -46.17 13.44
C ASP A 299 35.83 -45.04 12.46
N ASP A 300 35.48 -43.79 12.80
CA ASP A 300 35.74 -42.58 12.00
C ASP A 300 37.24 -42.25 11.86
N LEU A 301 38.11 -42.86 12.69
CA LEU A 301 39.56 -42.67 12.63
C LEU A 301 40.29 -43.76 11.82
N GLY A 302 39.56 -44.59 11.08
CA GLY A 302 40.13 -45.66 10.25
C GLY A 302 41.19 -45.17 9.25
N TRP A 303 41.05 -43.93 8.75
CA TRP A 303 42.03 -43.30 7.87
C TRP A 303 43.37 -43.03 8.58
N LEU A 304 43.32 -42.55 9.83
CA LEU A 304 44.50 -42.24 10.64
C LEU A 304 45.27 -43.53 10.97
N ARG A 305 44.54 -44.60 11.31
CA ARG A 305 45.14 -45.93 11.58
C ARG A 305 45.88 -46.46 10.35
N LYS A 306 45.30 -46.37 9.15
CA LYS A 306 45.97 -46.78 7.91
C LYS A 306 47.23 -45.96 7.66
N GLN A 307 47.21 -44.66 7.93
CA GLN A 307 48.34 -43.77 7.68
C GLN A 307 49.49 -43.98 8.67
N ILE A 308 49.19 -44.27 9.94
CA ILE A 308 50.21 -44.66 10.93
C ILE A 308 50.84 -46.00 10.54
N ILE A 309 50.04 -47.00 10.16
CA ILE A 309 50.55 -48.30 9.71
C ILE A 309 51.46 -48.14 8.49
N HIS A 310 51.06 -47.34 7.49
CA HIS A 310 51.88 -47.09 6.31
C HIS A 310 53.22 -46.43 6.66
N ARG A 311 53.21 -45.44 7.57
CA ARG A 311 54.43 -44.78 8.02
C ARG A 311 55.34 -45.71 8.82
N CYS A 312 54.79 -46.56 9.68
CA CYS A 312 55.57 -47.56 10.39
C CYS A 312 56.18 -48.58 9.42
N ALA A 313 55.45 -49.02 8.40
CA ALA A 313 55.95 -49.91 7.36
C ALA A 313 57.09 -49.27 6.55
N ASP A 314 56.95 -48.00 6.17
CA ASP A 314 58.01 -47.26 5.46
C ASP A 314 59.27 -47.12 6.33
N ILE A 315 59.13 -46.81 7.62
CA ILE A 315 60.28 -46.68 8.53
C ILE A 315 60.97 -48.04 8.70
N ILE A 316 60.21 -49.12 8.89
CA ILE A 316 60.77 -50.48 8.98
C ILE A 316 61.48 -50.85 7.68
N LYS A 317 60.90 -50.53 6.52
CA LYS A 317 61.54 -50.78 5.22
C LYS A 317 62.85 -50.00 5.07
N THR A 318 62.86 -48.73 5.49
CA THR A 318 64.05 -47.87 5.47
C THR A 318 65.14 -48.40 6.43
N LEU A 319 64.76 -49.00 7.55
CA LEU A 319 65.69 -49.60 8.51
C LEU A 319 66.16 -51.01 8.10
N ALA A 320 65.37 -51.73 7.32
CA ALA A 320 65.70 -53.06 6.81
C ALA A 320 66.68 -53.03 5.62
N GLY A 321 66.95 -51.85 5.04
CA GLY A 321 68.03 -51.65 4.06
C GLY A 321 67.68 -51.99 2.62
N ASP A 322 66.40 -51.93 2.23
CA ASP A 322 65.92 -52.00 0.83
C ASP A 322 65.71 -50.60 0.22
#